data_AF-A0A924L828-F1
#
_entry.id   AF-A0A924L828-F1
#
_cell.length_a   1.000
_cell.length_b   1.000
_cell.length_c   1.000
_cell.angle_alpha   90.00
_cell.angle_beta   90.00
_cell.angle_gamma   90.00
#
_symmetry.space_group_name_H-M   'P 1'
#
loop_
_entity.id
_entity.type
_entity.pdbx_description
1 polymer ?
#
loop_
_entity_poly.entity_id
_entity_poly.type
_entity_poly.pdbx_seq_one_letter_code
_entity_poly.pdbx_strand_id
1 'polypeptide(L)'
;MGASKIVNEQEVVGWFAEGKTYAWMSEEYLTKYNIETVPSLWGNFRRRRGLARRITRDDNLIPWFVQPQHRWAYPVAMLRSEARARSGMGNSENTDERLASWKQTLQAANAVVHYDPDTADGFYYVPRLPSDTDIIRQPRLKTTRRKAAD
;
A
#
# COMPACT_ATOMS: atom_id res chain seq x y z
N MET A 1 -19.48 -27.63 -0.47
CA MET A 1 -18.23 -26.97 -0.05
C MET A 1 -17.09 -27.85 -0.55
N GLY A 2 -16.34 -27.41 -1.57
CA GLY A 2 -15.23 -28.23 -2.09
C GLY A 2 -14.11 -28.36 -1.05
N ALA A 3 -13.45 -29.52 -1.00
CA ALA A 3 -12.34 -29.75 -0.09
C ALA A 3 -11.28 -28.64 -0.26
N SER A 4 -10.87 -28.01 0.84
CA SER A 4 -9.82 -27.00 0.82
C SER A 4 -8.49 -27.66 0.45
N LYS A 5 -7.75 -27.09 -0.50
CA LYS A 5 -6.37 -27.52 -0.83
C LYS A 5 -5.36 -27.16 0.27
N ILE A 6 -5.78 -26.43 1.31
CA ILE A 6 -4.91 -26.00 2.40
C ILE A 6 -4.83 -27.10 3.45
N VAL A 7 -3.65 -27.70 3.58
CA VAL A 7 -3.38 -28.83 4.48
C VAL A 7 -3.14 -28.33 5.91
N ASN A 8 -2.37 -27.25 6.06
CA ASN A 8 -2.05 -26.66 7.35
C ASN A 8 -2.33 -25.16 7.34
N GLU A 9 -3.39 -24.74 8.03
CA GLU A 9 -3.79 -23.34 8.10
C GLU A 9 -2.85 -22.48 8.97
N GLN A 10 -2.33 -23.02 10.07
CA GLN A 10 -1.45 -22.26 10.97
C GLN A 10 -0.14 -21.90 10.28
N GLU A 11 0.40 -22.82 9.49
CA GLU A 11 1.59 -22.56 8.66
C GLU A 11 1.34 -21.42 7.67
N VAL A 12 0.21 -21.48 6.95
CA VAL A 12 -0.16 -20.44 5.98
C VAL A 12 -0.33 -19.07 6.68
N VAL A 13 -0.87 -19.05 7.91
CA VAL A 13 -0.93 -17.83 8.74
C VAL A 13 0.47 -17.33 9.08
N GLY A 14 1.38 -18.22 9.48
CA GLY A 14 2.80 -17.90 9.74
C GLY A 14 3.48 -17.27 8.53
N TRP A 15 3.29 -17.85 7.33
CA TRP A 15 3.85 -17.28 6.10
C TRP A 15 3.34 -15.88 5.76
N PHE A 16 2.07 -15.57 6.08
CA PHE A 16 1.60 -14.20 5.93
C PHE A 16 2.24 -13.24 6.91
N ALA A 17 2.50 -13.67 8.14
CA ALA A 17 3.21 -12.88 9.15
C ALA A 17 4.68 -12.64 8.72
N GLU A 18 5.31 -13.65 8.14
CA GLU A 18 6.66 -13.56 7.54
C GLU A 18 6.69 -12.78 6.21
N GLY A 19 5.54 -12.35 5.69
CA GLY A 19 5.46 -11.55 4.46
C GLY A 19 5.72 -12.31 3.15
N LYS A 20 5.72 -13.65 3.18
CA LYS A 20 5.96 -14.51 2.00
C LYS A 20 5.04 -14.14 0.83
N THR A 21 5.56 -14.28 -0.39
CA THR A 21 4.80 -13.99 -1.60
C THR A 21 3.88 -15.16 -1.95
N TYR A 22 2.79 -14.88 -2.67
CA TYR A 22 1.88 -15.94 -3.12
C TYR A 22 2.54 -16.91 -4.10
N ALA A 23 3.50 -16.43 -4.89
CA ALA A 23 4.31 -17.27 -5.77
C ALA A 23 5.15 -18.25 -4.95
N TRP A 24 5.87 -17.74 -3.94
CA TRP A 24 6.65 -18.56 -3.02
C TRP A 24 5.76 -19.57 -2.28
N MET A 25 4.60 -19.15 -1.76
CA MET A 25 3.68 -20.06 -1.08
C MET A 25 3.18 -21.17 -2.01
N SER A 26 2.92 -20.85 -3.27
CA SER A 26 2.50 -21.85 -4.26
C SER A 26 3.60 -22.87 -4.57
N GLU A 27 4.84 -22.41 -4.72
CA GLU A 27 6.01 -23.25 -4.92
C GLU A 27 6.32 -24.13 -3.68
N GLU A 28 6.23 -23.55 -2.49
CA GLU A 28 6.43 -24.24 -1.23
C GLU A 28 5.37 -25.34 -1.02
N TYR A 29 4.10 -25.08 -1.34
CA TYR A 29 3.04 -26.09 -1.26
C TYR A 29 3.22 -27.23 -2.26
N LEU A 30 3.70 -26.92 -3.46
CA LEU A 30 4.05 -27.94 -4.44
C LEU A 30 5.22 -28.78 -3.92
N THR A 31 6.25 -28.16 -3.38
CA THR A 31 7.44 -28.87 -2.87
C THR A 31 7.12 -29.73 -1.65
N LYS A 32 6.41 -29.17 -0.67
CA LYS A 32 6.18 -29.81 0.64
C LYS A 32 5.03 -30.81 0.64
N TYR A 33 3.96 -30.52 -0.11
CA TYR A 33 2.74 -31.31 -0.10
C TYR A 33 2.42 -31.96 -1.45
N ASN A 34 3.20 -31.68 -2.50
CA ASN A 34 2.88 -32.07 -3.87
C ASN A 34 1.48 -31.57 -4.32
N ILE A 35 1.07 -30.41 -3.81
CA ILE A 35 -0.22 -29.80 -4.10
C ILE A 35 -0.01 -28.51 -4.89
N GLU A 36 -0.45 -28.53 -6.14
CA GLU A 36 -0.44 -27.35 -6.98
C GLU A 36 -1.55 -26.38 -6.56
N THR A 37 -1.14 -25.15 -6.26
CA THR A 37 -2.00 -24.07 -5.79
C THR A 37 -1.77 -22.80 -6.60
N VAL A 38 -2.80 -21.95 -6.68
CA VAL A 38 -2.77 -20.70 -7.43
C VAL A 38 -2.81 -19.50 -6.49
N PRO A 39 -2.23 -18.34 -6.86
CA PRO A 39 -2.23 -17.13 -6.02
C PRO A 39 -3.60 -16.68 -5.50
N SER A 40 -4.67 -16.94 -6.25
CA SER A 40 -6.05 -16.62 -5.84
C SER A 40 -6.53 -17.44 -4.64
N LEU A 41 -6.02 -18.66 -4.43
CA LEU A 41 -6.30 -19.48 -3.25
C LEU A 41 -5.84 -18.75 -1.99
N TRP A 42 -4.59 -18.27 -1.99
CA TRP A 42 -3.97 -17.57 -0.85
C TRP A 42 -4.66 -16.25 -0.54
N GLY A 43 -5.01 -15.48 -1.58
CA GLY A 43 -5.77 -14.24 -1.42
C GLY A 43 -7.16 -14.48 -0.81
N ASN A 44 -7.87 -15.51 -1.27
CA ASN A 44 -9.19 -15.87 -0.72
C ASN A 44 -9.09 -16.38 0.72
N PHE A 45 -8.09 -17.20 1.03
CA PHE A 45 -7.86 -17.70 2.38
C PHE A 45 -7.59 -16.55 3.35
N ARG A 46 -6.67 -15.63 2.98
CA ARG A 46 -6.38 -14.42 3.76
C ARG A 46 -7.65 -13.60 4.04
N ARG A 47 -8.48 -13.39 3.01
CA ARG A 47 -9.75 -12.66 3.13
C ARG A 47 -10.75 -13.36 4.05
N ARG A 48 -10.95 -14.68 3.92
CA ARG A 48 -11.91 -15.45 4.73
C ARG A 48 -11.53 -15.52 6.21
N ARG A 49 -10.23 -15.50 6.50
CA ARG A 49 -9.69 -15.55 7.87
C ARG A 49 -9.54 -14.17 8.51
N GLY A 50 -10.01 -13.10 7.85
CA GLY A 50 -9.91 -11.74 8.38
C GLY A 50 -8.47 -11.26 8.59
N LEU A 51 -7.49 -11.91 7.94
CA LEU A 51 -6.08 -11.56 8.10
C LEU A 51 -5.82 -10.21 7.44
N ALA A 52 -5.02 -9.37 8.11
CA ALA A 52 -4.69 -8.01 7.68
C ALA A 52 -4.34 -8.01 6.18
N ARG A 53 -4.89 -7.08 5.39
CA ARG A 53 -4.61 -7.05 3.94
C ARG A 53 -3.15 -6.72 3.68
N ARG A 54 -2.63 -7.18 2.55
CA ARG A 54 -1.26 -6.87 2.13
C ARG A 54 -1.13 -5.43 1.63
N ILE A 55 -2.24 -4.85 1.18
CA ILE A 55 -2.34 -3.52 0.60
C ILE A 55 -3.00 -2.61 1.62
N THR A 56 -2.24 -1.65 2.16
CA THR A 56 -2.80 -0.50 2.87
C THR A 56 -3.36 0.50 1.88
N ARG A 57 -4.55 1.02 2.17
CA ARG A 57 -5.10 2.19 1.47
C ARG A 57 -5.46 3.23 2.51
N ASP A 58 -5.00 4.44 2.28
CA ASP A 58 -5.32 5.60 3.09
C ASP A 58 -5.87 6.69 2.17
N ASP A 59 -7.19 6.89 2.21
CA ASP A 59 -7.87 7.89 1.38
C ASP A 59 -7.85 9.30 2.00
N ASN A 60 -7.31 9.45 3.22
CA ASN A 60 -6.98 10.75 3.79
C ASN A 60 -5.60 11.22 3.29
N LEU A 61 -4.68 10.29 3.04
CA LEU A 61 -3.34 10.58 2.54
C LEU A 61 -3.24 10.59 1.00
N ILE A 62 -4.11 9.84 0.31
CA ILE A 62 -4.24 9.87 -1.15
C ILE A 62 -5.72 10.07 -1.51
N PRO A 63 -6.26 11.30 -1.31
CA PRO A 63 -7.67 11.60 -1.53
C PRO A 63 -8.05 11.70 -3.01
N TRP A 64 -7.08 11.69 -3.92
CA TRP A 64 -7.29 11.93 -5.34
C TRP A 64 -7.53 10.65 -6.15
N PHE A 65 -8.33 10.76 -7.20
CA PHE A 65 -8.29 9.81 -8.31
C PHE A 65 -7.03 10.08 -9.15
N VAL A 66 -5.95 9.37 -8.81
CA VAL A 66 -4.69 9.47 -9.54
C VAL A 66 -4.87 8.86 -10.93
N GLN A 67 -4.64 9.66 -11.98
CA GLN A 67 -4.78 9.21 -13.36
C GLN A 67 -3.72 8.14 -13.68
N PRO A 68 -3.99 7.20 -14.62
CA PRO A 68 -3.10 6.08 -14.90
C PRO A 68 -1.66 6.48 -15.24
N GLN A 69 -1.46 7.60 -15.94
CA GLN A 69 -0.13 8.11 -16.31
C GLN A 69 0.66 8.64 -15.10
N HIS A 70 0.00 9.15 -14.06
CA HIS A 70 0.65 9.67 -12.84
C HIS A 70 0.81 8.59 -11.76
N ARG A 71 0.29 7.37 -11.95
CA ARG A 71 0.19 6.35 -10.89
C ARG A 71 1.53 5.87 -10.34
N TRP A 72 2.61 6.10 -11.08
CA TRP A 72 3.99 5.72 -10.74
C TRP A 72 4.86 6.91 -10.36
N ALA A 73 4.30 8.13 -10.32
CA ALA A 73 5.03 9.31 -9.93
C ALA A 73 5.63 9.13 -8.52
N TYR A 74 6.84 9.65 -8.32
CA TYR A 74 7.55 9.50 -7.06
C TYR A 74 6.74 9.97 -5.83
N PRO A 75 6.02 11.12 -5.86
CA PRO A 75 5.23 11.57 -4.72
C PRO A 75 4.15 10.56 -4.30
N VAL A 76 3.39 9.99 -5.25
CA VAL A 76 2.35 8.99 -4.91
C VAL A 76 2.94 7.67 -4.42
N ALA A 77 4.13 7.29 -4.89
CA ALA A 77 4.85 6.14 -4.36
C ALA A 77 5.21 6.36 -2.88
N MET A 78 5.76 7.53 -2.53
CA MET A 78 6.10 7.87 -1.15
C MET A 78 4.86 7.99 -0.25
N LEU A 79 3.76 8.56 -0.74
CA LEU A 79 2.49 8.59 0.00
C LEU A 79 1.95 7.17 0.29
N ARG A 80 2.13 6.21 -0.62
CA ARG A 80 1.74 4.81 -0.37
C ARG A 80 2.63 4.15 0.68
N SER A 81 3.93 4.42 0.66
CA SER A 81 4.86 3.94 1.69
C SER A 81 4.56 4.55 3.06
N GLU A 82 4.20 5.83 3.11
CA GLU A 82 3.77 6.50 4.32
C GLU A 82 2.45 5.92 4.85
N ALA A 83 1.45 5.70 3.97
CA ALA A 83 0.21 5.01 4.37
C ALA A 83 0.52 3.64 4.99
N ARG A 84 1.41 2.87 4.35
CA ARG A 84 1.83 1.56 4.83
C ARG A 84 2.51 1.65 6.21
N ALA A 85 3.41 2.61 6.40
CA ALA A 85 4.06 2.87 7.69
C ALA A 85 3.04 3.24 8.78
N ARG A 86 2.10 4.15 8.49
CA ARG A 86 1.02 4.57 9.42
C ARG A 86 0.11 3.41 9.83
N SER A 87 -0.06 2.43 8.95
CA SER A 87 -0.83 1.21 9.25
C SER A 87 -0.05 0.11 10.00
N GLY A 88 1.20 0.35 10.36
CA GLY A 88 2.04 -0.62 11.09
C GLY A 88 2.52 -1.82 10.25
N MET A 89 2.31 -1.82 8.93
CA MET A 89 2.68 -2.95 8.05
C MET A 89 4.17 -3.00 7.65
N GLY A 90 4.96 -2.00 8.07
CA GLY A 90 6.38 -1.83 7.77
C GLY A 90 6.70 -1.65 6.29
N ASN A 91 7.77 -0.92 5.95
CA ASN A 91 8.33 -0.98 4.59
C ASN A 91 9.62 -1.81 4.61
N SER A 92 10.24 -1.96 3.43
CA SER A 92 11.65 -2.39 3.40
C SER A 92 12.54 -1.27 3.92
N GLU A 93 13.69 -1.62 4.50
CA GLU A 93 14.67 -0.66 5.05
C GLU A 93 15.00 0.47 4.07
N ASN A 94 15.36 0.13 2.83
CA ASN A 94 15.64 1.12 1.78
C ASN A 94 14.43 2.06 1.49
N THR A 95 13.21 1.54 1.60
CA THR A 95 12.00 2.36 1.41
C THR A 95 11.77 3.29 2.59
N ASP A 96 12.01 2.82 3.82
CA ASP A 96 11.89 3.64 5.02
C ASP A 96 12.94 4.76 5.06
N GLU A 97 14.18 4.49 4.65
CA GLU A 97 15.23 5.51 4.49
C GLU A 97 14.82 6.58 3.47
N ARG A 98 14.36 6.17 2.28
CA ARG A 98 13.88 7.11 1.24
C ARG A 98 12.69 7.93 1.72
N LEU A 99 11.74 7.28 2.41
CA LEU A 99 10.56 7.94 2.97
C LEU A 99 10.95 8.97 4.04
N ALA A 100 11.90 8.63 4.93
CA ALA A 100 12.39 9.54 5.95
C ALA A 100 13.09 10.77 5.32
N SER A 101 13.98 10.55 4.36
CA SER A 101 14.67 11.62 3.63
C SER A 101 13.70 12.52 2.87
N TRP A 102 12.69 11.93 2.21
CA TRP A 102 11.66 12.68 1.50
C TRP A 102 10.82 13.54 2.45
N LYS A 103 10.42 13.01 3.61
CA LYS A 103 9.70 13.79 4.65
C LYS A 103 10.55 14.93 5.19
N GLN A 104 11.85 14.71 5.41
CA GLN A 104 12.78 15.75 5.84
C GLN A 104 12.89 16.87 4.80
N THR A 105 12.88 16.52 3.51
CA THR A 105 12.90 17.50 2.41
C THR A 105 11.62 18.34 2.39
N LEU A 106 10.43 17.71 2.53
CA LEU A 106 9.16 18.43 2.64
C LEU A 106 9.14 19.37 3.86
N GLN A 107 9.65 18.92 5.00
CA GLN A 107 9.71 19.71 6.21
C GLN A 107 10.66 20.91 6.06
N ALA A 108 11.87 20.68 5.54
CA ALA A 108 12.87 21.72 5.33
C ALA A 108 12.38 22.79 4.34
N ALA A 109 11.64 22.40 3.30
CA ALA A 109 11.04 23.30 2.33
C ALA A 109 9.72 23.93 2.80
N ASN A 110 9.22 23.57 3.99
CA ASN A 110 7.87 23.89 4.45
C ASN A 110 6.80 23.65 3.37
N ALA A 111 6.85 22.48 2.74
CA ALA A 111 6.03 22.12 1.60
C ALA A 111 5.07 20.96 1.88
N VAL A 112 4.04 20.84 1.05
CA VAL A 112 3.09 19.73 1.01
C VAL A 112 2.93 19.22 -0.42
N VAL A 113 2.50 17.97 -0.55
CA VAL A 113 2.17 17.38 -1.86
C VAL A 113 0.80 17.86 -2.32
N HIS A 114 0.74 18.39 -3.53
CA HIS A 114 -0.49 18.68 -4.25
C HIS A 114 -0.60 17.78 -5.48
N TYR A 115 -1.83 17.51 -5.92
CA TYR A 115 -2.10 16.77 -7.13
C TYR A 115 -3.11 17.52 -8.00
N ASP A 116 -2.73 17.75 -9.25
CA ASP A 116 -3.54 18.33 -10.31
C ASP A 116 -3.60 17.35 -11.49
N PRO A 117 -4.75 16.69 -11.73
CA PRO A 117 -4.89 15.69 -12.79
C PRO A 117 -4.73 16.23 -14.22
N ASP A 118 -4.86 17.54 -14.42
CA ASP A 118 -4.88 18.16 -15.76
C ASP A 118 -3.48 18.59 -16.23
N THR A 119 -2.47 18.36 -15.40
CA THR A 119 -1.07 18.64 -15.71
C THR A 119 -0.32 17.39 -16.19
N ALA A 120 0.81 17.59 -16.87
CA ALA A 120 1.63 16.49 -17.38
C ALA A 120 2.27 15.63 -16.28
N ASP A 121 2.68 16.26 -15.18
CA ASP A 121 3.37 15.59 -14.07
C ASP A 121 2.40 15.08 -13.00
N GLY A 122 1.24 15.72 -12.87
CA GLY A 122 0.22 15.41 -11.90
C GLY A 122 0.54 15.91 -10.49
N PHE A 123 1.74 15.63 -9.97
CA PHE A 123 2.11 15.91 -8.58
C PHE A 123 3.12 17.04 -8.45
N TYR A 124 2.89 17.91 -7.46
CA TYR A 124 3.71 19.07 -7.16
C TYR A 124 3.99 19.20 -5.67
N TYR A 125 5.12 19.82 -5.34
CA TYR A 125 5.37 20.32 -3.99
C TYR A 125 5.00 21.80 -3.95
N VAL A 126 4.07 22.16 -3.07
CA VAL A 126 3.59 23.53 -2.92
C VAL A 126 3.86 24.03 -1.51
N PRO A 127 4.02 25.35 -1.29
CA PRO A 127 4.16 25.89 0.06
C PRO A 127 3.00 25.47 0.95
N ARG A 128 3.33 25.08 2.19
CA ARG A 128 2.38 24.71 3.22
C ARG A 128 1.53 25.93 3.63
N LEU A 129 0.23 25.74 3.72
CA LEU A 129 -0.71 26.71 4.28
C LEU A 129 -1.02 26.38 5.74
N PRO A 130 -1.48 27.35 6.55
CA PRO A 130 -1.92 27.10 7.92
C PRO A 130 -3.04 26.06 8.04
N SER A 131 -3.85 25.88 6.99
CA SER A 131 -4.92 24.87 6.93
C SER A 131 -4.44 23.45 6.62
N ASP A 132 -3.18 23.28 6.21
CA ASP A 132 -2.64 21.97 5.85
C ASP A 132 -2.23 21.20 7.12
N THR A 133 -3.01 20.20 7.49
CA THR A 133 -2.83 19.41 8.72
C THR A 133 -1.87 18.23 8.57
N ASP A 134 -1.38 17.95 7.36
CA ASP A 134 -0.54 16.78 7.06
C ASP A 134 0.45 17.08 5.90
N ILE A 135 1.10 16.06 5.34
CA ILE A 135 2.08 16.15 4.24
C ILE A 135 1.45 16.38 2.86
N ILE A 136 0.12 16.49 2.78
CA ILE A 136 -0.61 16.78 1.54
C ILE A 136 -1.46 18.05 1.67
N ARG A 137 -1.73 18.70 0.53
CA ARG A 137 -2.80 19.68 0.38
C ARG A 137 -4.12 18.93 0.26
N GLN A 138 -4.95 18.97 1.30
CA GLN A 138 -6.27 18.34 1.27
C GLN A 138 -7.13 18.99 0.19
N PRO A 139 -7.70 18.22 -0.76
CA PRO A 139 -8.67 18.76 -1.71
C PRO A 139 -9.99 19.04 -0.99
N ARG A 140 -10.79 19.98 -1.53
CA ARG A 140 -12.14 20.26 -0.99
C ARG A 140 -13.05 19.02 -1.04
N LEU A 141 -12.86 18.16 -2.03
CA LEU A 141 -13.61 16.92 -2.22
C LEU A 141 -12.62 15.78 -2.53
N LYS A 142 -12.78 14.64 -1.84
CA LYS A 142 -12.06 13.41 -2.21
C LYS A 142 -12.59 12.92 -3.56
N THR A 143 -11.69 12.68 -4.50
CA THR A 143 -12.03 12.13 -5.83
C THR A 143 -11.67 10.66 -5.96
N THR A 144 -10.89 10.09 -5.04
CA THR A 144 -10.55 8.67 -5.06
C THR A 144 -11.80 7.78 -5.00
N ARG A 145 -11.89 6.84 -5.93
CA ARG A 145 -12.93 5.79 -5.93
C ARG A 145 -12.61 4.65 -4.96
N ARG A 146 -11.39 4.62 -4.43
CA ARG A 146 -10.88 3.55 -3.57
C ARG A 146 -10.80 4.06 -2.15
N LYS A 147 -11.82 3.72 -1.35
CA LYS A 147 -11.84 4.03 0.08
C LYS A 147 -10.71 3.33 0.83
N ALA A 148 -10.38 3.87 2.00
CA ALA A 148 -9.51 3.22 2.97
C ALA A 148 -9.92 1.75 3.17
N ALA A 149 -8.93 0.87 3.33
CA ALA A 149 -9.20 -0.54 3.56
C ALA A 149 -9.43 -0.74 5.06
N ASP A 150 -10.69 -0.92 5.47
CA ASP A 150 -11.06 -1.47 6.79
C ASP A 150 -10.41 -2.85 7.01
#